data_AF-A0AAU0L683-F1
#
_entry.id   AF-A0AAU0L683-F1
#
_cell.length_a   1.000
_cell.length_b   1.000
_cell.length_c   1.000
_cell.angle_alpha   90.00
_cell.angle_beta   90.00
_cell.angle_gamma   90.00
#
_symmetry.space_group_name_H-M   'P 1'
#
loop_
_entity.id
_entity.type
_entity.pdbx_description
1 polymer ?
#
loop_
_entity_poly.entity_id
_entity_poly.type
_entity_poly.pdbx_seq_one_letter_code
_entity_poly.pdbx_strand_id
1 'polypeptide(L)'
;MWLNYGVEENSIAIQTTVQKLFDSIKTLKDGYNLYLEKIDYEKKPPSTNWLDVMFNKGESYNFEKEFRLLNVMGPGIANLNYPFSNSLPNIKDINNPDGIYIDVDLDNFLERIYISSRAEQYFKNDVENELNQANCNYIKCSYSKL
;
A
#
# COMPACT_ATOMS: atom_id res chain seq x y z
N MET A 1 12.21 -11.12 4.83
CA MET A 1 11.22 -10.37 4.01
C MET A 1 11.39 -10.71 2.54
N TRP A 2 12.61 -10.74 2.02
CA TRP A 2 12.87 -11.07 0.60
C TRP A 2 12.33 -12.43 0.16
N LEU A 3 12.43 -13.47 1.00
CA LEU A 3 11.89 -14.79 0.65
C LEU A 3 10.38 -14.80 0.39
N ASN A 4 9.63 -13.91 1.06
CA ASN A 4 8.17 -13.87 0.97
C ASN A 4 7.68 -12.85 -0.05
N TYR A 5 8.36 -11.71 -0.18
CA TYR A 5 7.89 -10.56 -0.97
C TYR A 5 8.85 -10.10 -2.07
N GLY A 6 10.11 -10.50 -2.02
CA GLY A 6 11.12 -10.25 -3.03
C GLY A 6 11.56 -11.54 -3.70
N VAL A 7 10.57 -12.29 -4.22
CA VAL A 7 10.80 -13.59 -4.89
C VAL A 7 11.78 -13.41 -6.05
N GLU A 8 11.69 -12.27 -6.72
CA GLU A 8 12.66 -11.86 -7.72
C GLU A 8 13.95 -11.37 -7.06
N GLU A 9 15.07 -11.75 -7.65
CA GLU A 9 16.42 -11.40 -7.17
C GLU A 9 16.57 -9.88 -7.01
N ASN A 10 16.03 -9.14 -7.98
CA ASN A 10 16.03 -7.68 -8.04
C ASN A 10 14.78 -7.09 -7.39
N SER A 11 14.84 -6.96 -6.07
CA SER A 11 13.75 -6.40 -5.26
C SER A 11 14.21 -5.26 -4.38
N ILE A 12 13.30 -4.32 -4.11
CA ILE A 12 13.50 -3.23 -3.16
C ILE A 12 12.48 -3.28 -2.02
N ALA A 13 12.83 -2.64 -0.92
CA ALA A 13 11.92 -2.33 0.17
C ALA A 13 12.14 -0.88 0.59
N ILE A 14 11.03 -0.18 0.77
CA ILE A 14 11.02 1.24 1.11
C ILE A 14 10.86 1.35 2.62
N GLN A 15 11.75 2.11 3.26
CA GLN A 15 11.59 2.53 4.63
C GLN A 15 10.82 3.84 4.67
N THR A 16 9.73 3.87 5.43
CA THR A 16 8.89 5.05 5.67
C THR A 16 8.15 4.89 7.00
N THR A 17 7.31 5.86 7.35
CA THR A 17 6.37 5.77 8.48
C THR A 17 4.94 5.90 7.98
N VAL A 18 3.98 5.43 8.78
CA VAL A 18 2.54 5.59 8.48
C VAL A 18 2.17 7.07 8.30
N GLN A 19 2.75 7.93 9.13
CA GLN A 19 2.55 9.38 9.04
C GLN A 19 3.09 9.94 7.72
N LYS A 20 4.33 9.59 7.34
CA LYS A 20 4.93 10.03 6.06
C LYS A 20 4.16 9.52 4.85
N LEU A 21 3.65 8.28 4.89
CA LEU A 21 2.78 7.74 3.84
C LEU A 21 1.49 8.55 3.72
N PHE A 22 0.87 8.93 4.84
CA PHE A 22 -0.36 9.72 4.81
C PHE A 22 -0.10 11.14 4.30
N ASP A 23 0.95 11.78 4.81
CA ASP A 23 1.31 13.16 4.49
C ASP A 23 1.86 13.31 3.07
N SER A 24 2.38 12.24 2.47
CA SER A 24 2.91 12.27 1.11
C SER A 24 1.83 12.17 0.03
N ILE A 25 0.62 11.72 0.36
CA ILE A 25 -0.48 11.61 -0.59
C ILE A 25 -0.99 13.02 -0.91
N LYS A 26 -0.76 13.49 -2.14
CA LYS A 26 -1.21 14.80 -2.60
C LYS A 26 -2.73 14.82 -2.72
N THR A 27 -3.31 16.01 -2.59
CA THR A 27 -4.76 16.26 -2.56
C THR A 27 -5.49 15.45 -3.61
N LEU A 28 -6.30 14.50 -3.15
CA LEU A 28 -7.18 13.77 -4.03
C LEU A 28 -8.29 14.70 -4.53
N LYS A 29 -8.69 14.52 -5.79
CA LYS A 29 -9.85 15.24 -6.35
C LYS A 29 -11.09 15.02 -5.47
N ASP A 30 -12.01 15.98 -5.48
CA ASP A 30 -13.28 15.87 -4.76
C ASP A 30 -13.96 14.52 -5.04
N GLY A 31 -14.36 13.81 -3.97
CA GLY A 31 -15.12 12.55 -4.05
C GLY A 31 -14.34 11.28 -3.69
N TYR A 32 -13.05 11.37 -3.38
CA TYR A 32 -12.28 10.25 -2.82
C TYR A 32 -12.28 10.27 -1.29
N ASN A 33 -12.63 9.14 -0.67
CA ASN A 33 -12.61 8.97 0.78
C ASN A 33 -11.55 7.94 1.14
N LEU A 34 -10.38 8.40 1.58
CA LEU A 34 -9.32 7.52 2.04
C LEU A 34 -9.50 7.15 3.50
N TYR A 35 -9.38 5.85 3.78
CA TYR A 35 -9.31 5.29 5.11
C TYR A 35 -7.96 4.63 5.27
N LEU A 36 -7.20 5.08 6.27
CA LEU A 36 -5.92 4.49 6.65
C LEU A 36 -6.09 3.84 8.00
N GLU A 37 -5.95 2.53 8.06
CA GLU A 37 -6.14 1.78 9.30
C GLU A 37 -5.12 0.65 9.42
N LYS A 38 -4.79 0.30 10.67
CA LYS A 38 -3.96 -0.87 10.96
C LYS A 38 -4.78 -2.14 10.76
N ILE A 39 -4.16 -3.18 10.21
CA ILE A 39 -4.83 -4.48 10.12
C ILE A 39 -4.95 -5.14 11.49
N ASP A 40 -6.16 -5.57 11.78
CA ASP A 40 -6.48 -6.41 12.91
C ASP A 40 -6.35 -7.89 12.52
N TYR A 41 -5.66 -8.64 13.38
CA TYR A 41 -5.27 -10.03 13.13
C TYR A 41 -5.95 -10.96 14.12
N GLU A 42 -7.28 -10.96 14.09
CA GLU A 42 -8.11 -11.73 15.01
C GLU A 42 -8.95 -12.78 14.25
N LYS A 43 -9.27 -13.86 14.95
CA LYS A 43 -10.24 -14.85 14.45
C LYS A 43 -11.66 -14.35 14.71
N LYS A 44 -12.13 -13.44 13.87
CA LYS A 44 -13.51 -12.92 13.92
C LYS A 44 -14.46 -13.70 13.01
N PRO A 45 -15.74 -13.84 13.38
CA PRO A 45 -16.76 -14.27 12.43
C PRO A 45 -16.86 -13.26 11.27
N PRO A 46 -17.35 -13.67 10.09
CA PRO A 46 -17.56 -12.75 8.98
C PRO A 46 -18.41 -11.55 9.39
N SER A 47 -17.90 -10.34 9.14
CA SER A 47 -18.58 -9.10 9.46
C SER A 47 -19.56 -8.71 8.36
N THR A 48 -20.68 -8.12 8.75
CA THR A 48 -21.62 -7.50 7.80
C THR A 48 -21.16 -6.10 7.39
N ASN A 49 -20.22 -5.51 8.15
CA ASN A 49 -19.55 -4.28 7.77
C ASN A 49 -18.39 -4.60 6.82
N TRP A 50 -18.49 -4.15 5.57
CA TRP A 50 -17.46 -4.46 4.57
C TRP A 50 -16.11 -3.77 4.84
N LEU A 51 -16.07 -2.63 5.54
CA LEU A 51 -14.79 -2.03 5.96
C LEU A 51 -14.06 -2.93 6.94
N ASP A 52 -14.81 -3.53 7.86
CA ASP A 52 -14.25 -4.48 8.82
C ASP A 52 -13.61 -5.65 8.04
N VAL A 53 -14.27 -6.18 7.01
CA VAL A 53 -13.66 -7.20 6.14
C VAL A 53 -12.36 -6.72 5.47
N MET A 54 -12.27 -5.46 5.08
CA MET A 54 -11.07 -4.88 4.46
C MET A 54 -9.92 -4.64 5.44
N PHE A 55 -10.20 -4.55 6.75
CA PHE A 55 -9.20 -4.30 7.78
C PHE A 55 -8.96 -5.46 8.76
N ASN A 56 -9.65 -6.60 8.58
CA ASN A 56 -9.36 -7.84 9.31
C ASN A 56 -8.62 -8.86 8.44
N LYS A 57 -7.68 -9.57 9.05
CA LYS A 57 -6.97 -10.70 8.44
C LYS A 57 -6.85 -11.83 9.47
N GLY A 58 -6.74 -13.07 9.01
CA GLY A 58 -6.59 -14.20 9.93
C GLY A 58 -5.31 -14.10 10.77
N GLU A 59 -5.34 -14.60 12.00
CA GLU A 59 -4.21 -14.59 12.94
C GLU A 59 -2.92 -15.22 12.36
N SER A 60 -3.05 -16.19 11.44
CA SER A 60 -1.91 -16.80 10.74
C SER A 60 -1.06 -15.80 9.95
N TYR A 61 -1.59 -14.61 9.65
CA TYR A 61 -0.91 -13.53 8.92
C TYR A 61 -0.38 -12.42 9.83
N ASN A 62 -0.50 -12.56 11.15
CA ASN A 62 -0.10 -11.52 12.12
C ASN A 62 1.39 -11.15 12.07
N PHE A 63 2.22 -11.94 11.38
CA PHE A 63 3.63 -11.61 11.15
C PHE A 63 3.83 -10.44 10.18
N GLU A 64 2.82 -10.07 9.39
CA GLU A 64 2.95 -9.04 8.34
C GLU A 64 2.83 -7.61 8.86
N LYS A 65 2.10 -7.41 9.97
CA LYS A 65 1.95 -6.11 10.67
C LYS A 65 1.59 -4.95 9.72
N GLU A 66 0.59 -5.17 8.87
CA GLU A 66 0.19 -4.25 7.80
C GLU A 66 -0.58 -3.01 8.30
N PHE A 67 -0.43 -1.91 7.57
CA PHE A 67 -1.42 -0.83 7.48
C PHE A 67 -2.02 -0.85 6.08
N ARG A 68 -3.31 -0.56 5.95
CA ARG A 68 -3.97 -0.46 4.64
C ARG A 68 -4.55 0.93 4.43
N LEU A 69 -4.35 1.42 3.22
CA LEU A 69 -5.05 2.58 2.70
C LEU A 69 -6.15 2.09 1.75
N LEU A 70 -7.38 2.50 2.02
CA LEU A 70 -8.55 2.12 1.23
C LEU A 70 -9.21 3.38 0.69
N ASN A 71 -9.41 3.45 -0.62
CA ASN A 71 -10.25 4.47 -1.22
C ASN A 71 -11.69 3.96 -1.37
N VAL A 72 -12.64 4.67 -0.76
CA VAL A 72 -14.06 4.35 -0.84
C VAL A 72 -14.75 5.34 -1.77
N MET A 73 -15.23 4.83 -2.90
CA MET A 73 -16.02 5.63 -3.83
C MET A 73 -17.39 5.96 -3.23
N GLY A 74 -17.94 7.13 -3.56
CA GLY A 74 -19.24 7.62 -3.07
C GLY A 74 -20.39 6.58 -3.06
N PRO A 75 -20.62 5.80 -4.14
CA PRO A 75 -21.62 4.73 -4.14
C PRO A 75 -21.32 3.59 -3.14
N GLY A 76 -20.04 3.30 -2.90
CA GLY A 76 -19.58 2.33 -1.90
C GLY A 76 -19.82 2.79 -0.46
N ILE A 77 -19.91 4.11 -0.22
CA ILE A 77 -20.31 4.67 1.09
C ILE A 77 -21.76 4.32 1.39
N ALA A 78 -22.67 4.36 0.42
CA ALA A 78 -24.05 3.93 0.64
C ALA A 78 -24.12 2.44 1.03
N ASN A 79 -23.22 1.62 0.50
CA ASN A 79 -23.07 0.21 0.88
C ASN A 79 -22.46 -0.01 2.27
N LEU A 80 -21.80 0.99 2.87
CA LEU A 80 -21.35 0.92 4.28
C LEU A 80 -22.53 0.83 5.25
N ASN A 81 -23.62 1.54 4.92
CA ASN A 81 -24.75 1.69 5.82
C ASN A 81 -25.85 0.63 5.58
N TYR A 82 -25.85 -0.05 4.42
CA TYR A 82 -26.90 -1.00 4.01
C TYR A 82 -26.35 -2.27 3.33
N PRO A 83 -25.56 -3.10 4.04
CA PRO A 83 -24.87 -4.27 3.45
C PRO A 83 -25.80 -5.37 2.92
N PHE A 84 -27.08 -5.35 3.30
CA PHE A 84 -28.08 -6.34 2.88
C PHE A 84 -29.04 -5.86 1.78
N SER A 85 -29.02 -4.56 1.42
CA SER A 85 -29.92 -4.04 0.39
C SER A 85 -29.29 -3.96 -1.00
N ASN A 86 -27.95 -4.01 -1.08
CA ASN A 86 -27.23 -3.82 -2.32
C ASN A 86 -26.37 -5.07 -2.61
N SER A 87 -26.47 -5.58 -3.84
CA SER A 87 -25.59 -6.63 -4.34
C SER A 87 -24.13 -6.20 -4.19
N LEU A 88 -23.24 -7.11 -3.79
CA LEU A 88 -21.80 -6.88 -3.85
C LEU A 88 -21.45 -6.30 -5.24
N PRO A 89 -20.62 -5.26 -5.32
CA PRO A 89 -20.25 -4.68 -6.61
C PRO A 89 -19.62 -5.76 -7.50
N ASN A 90 -20.15 -5.92 -8.70
CA ASN A 90 -19.58 -6.79 -9.72
C ASN A 90 -18.30 -6.14 -10.26
N ILE A 91 -17.40 -6.92 -10.87
CA ILE A 91 -16.19 -6.40 -11.52
C ILE A 91 -16.51 -5.31 -12.57
N LYS A 92 -17.70 -5.37 -13.18
CA LYS A 92 -18.21 -4.37 -14.13
C LYS A 92 -18.66 -3.05 -13.46
N ASP A 93 -18.92 -3.07 -12.16
CA ASP A 93 -19.24 -1.88 -11.36
C ASP A 93 -17.97 -1.16 -10.88
N ILE A 94 -16.79 -1.79 -11.05
CA ILE A 94 -15.49 -1.18 -10.77
C ILE A 94 -15.16 -0.25 -11.95
N ASN A 95 -15.44 1.04 -11.77
CA ASN A 95 -15.17 2.10 -12.75
C ASN A 95 -13.67 2.33 -13.07
N ASN A 96 -12.78 1.49 -12.55
CA ASN A 96 -11.35 1.54 -12.78
C ASN A 96 -10.68 0.20 -12.38
N PRO A 97 -10.74 -0.84 -13.24
CA PRO A 97 -10.22 -2.18 -12.90
C PRO A 97 -8.72 -2.18 -12.62
N ASP A 98 -7.99 -1.20 -13.17
CA ASP A 98 -6.54 -1.06 -13.03
C ASP A 98 -6.14 -0.25 -11.78
N GLY A 99 -7.12 0.24 -11.02
CA GLY A 99 -6.89 1.02 -9.80
C GLY A 99 -6.66 2.52 -10.04
N ILE A 100 -6.58 3.28 -8.95
CA ILE A 100 -6.43 4.75 -9.01
C ILE A 100 -4.96 5.15 -8.97
N TYR A 101 -4.59 6.15 -9.77
CA TYR A 101 -3.31 6.83 -9.62
C TYR A 101 -3.39 7.85 -8.49
N ILE A 102 -2.44 7.78 -7.57
CA ILE A 102 -2.29 8.74 -6.47
C ILE A 102 -0.93 9.41 -6.65
N ASP A 103 -0.93 10.73 -6.70
CA ASP A 103 0.33 11.49 -6.69
C ASP A 103 0.93 11.45 -5.29
N VAL A 104 2.18 11.00 -5.20
CA VAL A 104 2.92 10.88 -3.94
C VAL A 104 4.11 11.82 -3.96
N ASP A 105 4.26 12.59 -2.88
CA ASP A 105 5.47 13.36 -2.60
C ASP A 105 6.59 12.43 -2.11
N LEU A 106 7.47 12.03 -3.04
CA LEU A 106 8.55 11.09 -2.77
C LEU A 106 9.58 11.61 -1.76
N ASP A 107 9.82 12.93 -1.71
CA ASP A 107 10.76 13.55 -0.76
C ASP A 107 10.30 13.31 0.69
N ASN A 108 9.02 13.58 0.96
CA ASN A 108 8.44 13.32 2.28
C ASN A 108 8.26 11.81 2.56
N PHE A 109 7.93 11.03 1.53
CA PHE A 109 7.63 9.61 1.68
C PHE A 109 8.85 8.76 1.99
N LEU A 110 9.95 8.93 1.25
CA LEU A 110 11.11 8.05 1.29
C LEU A 110 12.05 8.42 2.43
N GLU A 111 12.42 7.45 3.27
CA GLU A 111 13.51 7.63 4.24
C GLU A 111 14.78 6.91 3.80
N ARG A 112 14.60 5.69 3.27
CA ARG A 112 15.68 4.84 2.80
C ARG A 112 15.13 3.80 1.83
N ILE A 113 15.97 3.37 0.89
CA ILE A 113 15.69 2.19 0.08
C ILE A 113 16.66 1.07 0.47
N TYR A 114 16.08 -0.07 0.80
CA TYR A 114 16.80 -1.33 0.97
C TYR A 114 16.72 -2.12 -0.32
N ILE A 115 17.87 -2.59 -0.77
CA ILE A 115 17.98 -3.45 -1.95
C ILE A 115 18.20 -4.88 -1.44
N SER A 116 17.52 -5.85 -2.04
CA SER A 116 17.74 -7.27 -1.75
C SER A 116 19.23 -7.60 -1.79
N SER A 117 19.75 -8.30 -0.78
CA SER A 117 21.16 -8.72 -0.76
C SER A 117 21.55 -9.68 -1.88
N ARG A 118 20.55 -10.20 -2.61
CA ARG A 118 20.75 -11.04 -3.78
C ARG A 118 20.73 -10.24 -5.08
N ALA A 119 20.23 -9.01 -5.07
CA ALA A 119 20.10 -8.22 -6.28
C ALA A 119 21.46 -7.90 -6.91
N GLU A 120 21.48 -7.85 -8.23
CA GLU A 120 22.69 -7.57 -9.00
C GLU A 120 23.10 -6.09 -8.87
N GLN A 121 24.37 -5.78 -9.12
CA GLN A 121 24.89 -4.42 -8.96
C GLN A 121 24.26 -3.43 -9.94
N TYR A 122 23.92 -3.83 -11.16
CA TYR A 122 23.27 -2.92 -12.10
C TYR A 122 21.89 -2.49 -11.59
N PHE A 123 21.14 -3.38 -10.93
CA PHE A 123 19.82 -3.05 -10.40
C PHE A 123 19.91 -1.96 -9.33
N LYS A 124 20.93 -2.02 -8.47
CA LYS A 124 21.22 -0.93 -7.53
C LYS A 124 21.49 0.39 -8.26
N ASN A 125 22.28 0.35 -9.32
CA ASN A 125 22.60 1.54 -10.09
C ASN A 125 21.35 2.12 -10.77
N ASP A 126 20.46 1.26 -11.28
CA ASP A 126 19.20 1.67 -11.89
C ASP A 126 18.30 2.35 -10.87
N VAL A 127 18.14 1.78 -9.67
CA VAL A 127 17.39 2.41 -8.57
C VAL A 127 17.98 3.77 -8.18
N GLU A 128 19.32 3.89 -8.10
CA GLU A 128 19.98 5.17 -7.82
C GLU A 128 19.78 6.20 -8.95
N ASN A 129 19.71 5.75 -10.20
CA ASN A 129 19.40 6.60 -11.35
C ASN A 129 17.95 7.10 -11.33
N GLU A 130 16.98 6.23 -10.99
CA GLU A 130 15.56 6.62 -10.85
C GLU A 130 15.39 7.65 -9.73
N LEU A 131 16.05 7.46 -8.58
CA LEU A 131 16.06 8.44 -7.50
C LEU A 131 16.64 9.78 -7.95
N ASN A 132 17.71 9.77 -8.76
CA ASN A 132 18.30 11.00 -9.27
C ASN A 132 17.35 11.74 -10.22
N GLN A 133 16.66 11.01 -11.12
CA GLN A 133 15.64 11.59 -12.00
C GLN A 133 14.46 12.19 -11.22
N ALA A 134 14.09 11.56 -10.10
CA ALA A 134 13.07 12.04 -9.18
C ALA A 134 13.55 13.16 -8.22
N ASN A 135 14.78 13.68 -8.37
CA ASN A 135 15.41 14.63 -7.45
C ASN A 135 15.52 14.15 -5.99
N CYS A 136 15.59 12.84 -5.77
CA CYS A 136 15.68 12.16 -4.48
C CYS A 136 17.06 11.49 -4.25
N ASN A 137 18.13 12.02 -4.84
CA ASN A 137 19.47 11.43 -4.81
C ASN A 137 20.16 11.41 -3.43
N TYR A 138 19.61 12.15 -2.45
CA TYR A 138 20.06 12.10 -1.05
C TYR A 138 19.49 10.89 -0.28
N ILE A 139 18.51 10.18 -0.83
CA ILE A 139 17.96 8.96 -0.24
C ILE A 139 18.99 7.85 -0.31
N LYS A 140 19.33 7.27 0.84
CA LYS A 140 20.34 6.22 0.90
C LYS A 140 19.79 4.90 0.33
N CYS A 141 20.54 4.33 -0.60
CA CYS A 141 20.35 2.96 -1.10
C CYS A 141 21.38 2.01 -0.48
N SER A 142 20.94 0.91 0.11
CA SER A 142 21.86 -0.08 0.68
C SER A 142 21.33 -1.50 0.57
N TYR A 143 22.22 -2.44 0.23
CA TYR A 143 21.94 -3.87 0.30
C TYR A 143 21.57 -4.30 1.71
N SER A 144 20.58 -5.19 1.82
CA SER A 144 20.04 -5.61 3.10
C SER A 144 19.57 -7.06 3.10
N LYS A 145 19.67 -7.72 4.26
CA LYS A 145 19.26 -9.12 4.48
C LYS A 145 17.86 -9.27 5.10
N LEU A 146 17.04 -8.22 5.03
CA LEU A 146 15.69 -8.14 5.62
C LEU A 146 14.77 -9.35 5.34
#